data_AF-A0A2R6XJT9-F1
#
_entry.id   AF-A0A2R6XJT9-F1
#
_cell.length_a   1.000
_cell.length_b   1.000
_cell.length_c   1.000
_cell.angle_alpha   90.00
_cell.angle_beta   90.00
_cell.angle_gamma   90.00
#
_symmetry.space_group_name_H-M   'P 1'
#
loop_
_entity.id
_entity.type
_entity.pdbx_description
1 polymer ?
#
loop_
_entity_poly.entity_id
_entity_poly.type
_entity_poly.pdbx_seq_one_letter_code
_entity_poly.pdbx_strand_id
1 'polypeptide(L)'
;MAASAGVAAVFGSGTIRSCFTFGSTGRRQVIPGDVVILKMRTTETGVGVSTGRKQGVIFCSASSLSTTEKTKDRAVTFRPCIDIHQGKVKQIVGSTLAIVDDPASEDSVNGEDLNAGSSLVTNFVSEQSAAYFAKLYKSHKLKGGHVIALSKDEASEVEARKALGEYPGGLQFGGGVNPENAERYLEYGASHVIVTSYIFSQGELDLEKLQKLVTVVGKDKLVLDLSCRKKDGQYFVVTDRWQRFSNFVVNKDTLEELGKYADEFLVHGVDVEGKRLGVDEELVRLLGENSPIPVTYAGGVSSMKDLDVIIEAGGGKVHVTVGSGLDIFGGSIPYSDVLNWHYKNMGKKD
;
A
#
# COMPACT_ATOMS: atom_id res chain seq x y z
N MET A 1 61.03 -5.53 -41.78
CA MET A 1 60.25 -5.12 -42.96
C MET A 1 59.23 -4.09 -42.52
N ALA A 2 59.12 -3.01 -43.28
CA ALA A 2 58.28 -1.86 -43.02
C ALA A 2 56.78 -2.17 -43.12
N ALA A 3 55.96 -1.46 -42.33
CA ALA A 3 54.80 -0.72 -42.84
C ALA A 3 54.28 0.23 -41.74
N SER A 4 54.26 1.51 -42.11
CA SER A 4 53.79 2.70 -41.41
C SER A 4 52.26 2.83 -41.35
N ALA A 5 51.74 3.52 -40.33
CA ALA A 5 50.88 4.71 -40.49
C ALA A 5 50.54 5.34 -39.13
N GLY A 6 50.76 6.66 -38.98
CA GLY A 6 50.24 7.48 -37.87
C GLY A 6 48.71 7.60 -37.95
N VAL A 7 47.99 8.26 -37.02
CA VAL A 7 48.16 9.65 -36.58
C VAL A 7 47.22 9.90 -35.36
N ALA A 8 47.69 10.77 -34.45
CA ALA A 8 47.01 11.65 -33.48
C ALA A 8 45.71 11.22 -32.77
N ALA A 9 45.71 11.35 -31.44
CA ALA A 9 44.51 11.63 -30.66
C ALA A 9 44.70 12.91 -29.85
N VAL A 10 43.78 13.83 -30.12
CA VAL A 10 43.58 15.17 -29.58
C VAL A 10 43.16 15.10 -28.11
N PHE A 11 43.69 16.00 -27.27
CA PHE A 11 43.18 16.22 -25.93
C PHE A 11 41.80 16.90 -26.02
N GLY A 12 40.77 16.21 -25.54
CA GLY A 12 39.40 16.73 -25.43
C GLY A 12 38.74 16.18 -24.17
N SER A 13 38.21 17.11 -23.37
CA SER A 13 37.44 16.87 -22.14
C SER A 13 36.33 15.81 -22.31
N GLY A 14 36.27 14.82 -21.42
CA GLY A 14 35.16 13.87 -21.41
C GLY A 14 35.27 12.80 -20.31
N THR A 15 34.30 12.84 -19.40
CA THR A 15 33.59 11.72 -18.75
C THR A 15 34.37 10.44 -18.45
N ILE A 16 34.43 10.08 -17.16
CA ILE A 16 34.80 8.73 -16.68
C ILE A 16 33.90 7.71 -17.38
N ARG A 17 34.44 7.00 -18.37
CA ARG A 17 33.83 5.78 -18.92
C ARG A 17 34.38 4.59 -18.13
N SER A 18 33.47 3.82 -17.54
CA SER A 18 33.75 2.51 -16.97
C SER A 18 34.48 1.64 -17.99
N CYS A 19 35.66 1.14 -17.62
CA CYS A 19 36.33 0.09 -18.39
C CYS A 19 35.53 -1.21 -18.25
N PHE A 20 34.93 -1.67 -19.35
CA PHE A 20 34.42 -3.03 -19.47
C PHE A 20 35.40 -3.83 -20.34
N THR A 21 36.03 -4.84 -19.75
CA THR A 21 36.73 -5.88 -20.51
C THR A 21 35.72 -6.87 -21.07
N PHE A 22 35.74 -7.06 -22.39
CA PHE A 22 34.96 -8.09 -23.08
C PHE A 22 35.64 -9.45 -22.93
N GLY A 23 34.92 -10.41 -22.33
CA GLY A 23 35.21 -11.82 -22.37
C GLY A 23 33.97 -12.55 -22.88
N SER A 24 34.14 -13.42 -23.87
CA SER A 24 33.08 -14.22 -24.48
C SER A 24 32.39 -15.14 -23.48
N THR A 25 31.06 -15.23 -23.61
CA THR A 25 30.14 -16.26 -23.06
C THR A 25 29.89 -16.31 -21.54
N GLY A 26 28.64 -15.99 -21.13
CA GLY A 26 27.96 -16.62 -19.97
C GLY A 26 27.81 -15.80 -18.67
N ARG A 27 26.59 -15.32 -18.39
CA ARG A 27 25.94 -14.86 -17.12
C ARG A 27 26.76 -14.08 -16.06
N ARG A 28 26.29 -12.85 -15.77
CA ARG A 28 26.76 -11.93 -14.70
C ARG A 28 26.21 -12.32 -13.32
N GLN A 29 27.07 -12.28 -12.30
CA GLN A 29 26.69 -12.15 -10.89
C GLN A 29 27.62 -11.10 -10.25
N VAL A 30 27.05 -10.08 -9.61
CA VAL A 30 27.81 -9.06 -8.86
C VAL A 30 27.71 -9.44 -7.39
N ILE A 31 28.83 -9.77 -6.75
CA ILE A 31 28.91 -10.04 -5.31
C ILE A 31 29.51 -8.79 -4.64
N PRO A 32 28.85 -8.14 -3.67
CA PRO A 32 29.44 -7.05 -2.92
C PRO A 32 30.47 -7.60 -1.92
N GLY A 33 31.72 -7.13 -1.96
CA GLY A 33 32.74 -7.47 -0.95
C GLY A 33 34.19 -7.54 -1.42
N ASP A 34 34.46 -7.48 -2.73
CA ASP A 34 35.83 -7.67 -3.20
C ASP A 34 36.70 -6.42 -3.07
N VAL A 35 37.75 -6.55 -2.26
CA VAL A 35 38.85 -5.61 -2.13
C VAL A 35 39.68 -5.63 -3.41
N VAL A 36 39.60 -4.55 -4.20
CA VAL A 36 40.44 -4.38 -5.39
C VAL A 36 41.82 -3.89 -4.95
N ILE A 37 42.81 -4.78 -4.93
CA ILE A 37 44.22 -4.42 -4.73
C ILE A 37 44.79 -3.93 -6.06
N LEU A 38 44.81 -2.61 -6.26
CA LEU A 38 45.49 -1.98 -7.40
C LEU A 38 47.01 -2.01 -7.19
N LYS A 39 47.70 -2.90 -7.91
CA LYS A 39 49.16 -2.98 -7.93
C LYS A 39 49.71 -2.08 -9.03
N MET A 40 49.99 -0.81 -8.71
CA MET A 40 50.68 0.10 -9.63
C MET A 40 52.14 -0.34 -9.79
N ARG A 41 52.56 -0.61 -11.04
CA ARG A 41 53.98 -0.73 -11.40
C ARG A 41 54.48 0.65 -11.83
N THR A 42 55.33 1.25 -11.02
CA THR A 42 56.14 2.40 -11.41
C THR A 42 57.37 1.88 -12.16
N THR A 43 57.57 2.32 -13.40
CA THR A 43 58.85 2.17 -14.10
C THR A 43 59.66 3.44 -13.86
N GLU A 44 60.64 3.37 -12.96
CA GLU A 44 61.65 4.42 -12.80
C GLU A 44 62.77 4.22 -13.83
N THR A 45 63.15 5.31 -14.50
CA THR A 45 64.49 5.50 -15.06
C THR A 45 65.12 6.70 -14.38
N GLY A 46 66.23 6.49 -13.64
CA GLY A 46 67.22 7.54 -13.37
C GLY A 46 67.51 7.88 -11.91
N VAL A 47 68.53 7.22 -11.35
CA VAL A 47 69.60 7.69 -10.44
C VAL A 47 69.22 8.59 -9.23
N GLY A 48 69.40 8.05 -8.00
CA GLY A 48 69.91 8.84 -6.86
C GLY A 48 69.28 8.64 -5.46
N VAL A 49 69.93 7.80 -4.64
CA VAL A 49 70.13 7.90 -3.17
C VAL A 49 68.93 7.77 -2.20
N SER A 50 68.91 6.60 -1.54
CA SER A 50 68.53 6.21 -0.15
C SER A 50 67.46 6.97 0.67
N THR A 51 66.43 6.24 1.11
CA THR A 51 66.20 5.72 2.49
C THR A 51 64.70 5.59 2.80
N GLY A 52 64.30 4.51 3.48
CA GLY A 52 63.09 4.49 4.32
C GLY A 52 61.85 3.78 3.76
N ARG A 53 61.65 2.54 4.18
CA ARG A 53 60.34 1.84 4.17
C ARG A 53 59.35 2.60 5.05
N LYS A 54 58.18 2.99 4.52
CA LYS A 54 56.94 3.14 5.29
C LYS A 54 55.76 2.61 4.47
N GLN A 55 55.18 1.50 4.92
CA GLN A 55 53.85 1.06 4.52
C GLN A 55 52.84 2.01 5.18
N GLY A 56 52.24 2.90 4.38
CA GLY A 56 51.11 3.71 4.81
C GLY A 56 49.82 2.95 4.53
N VAL A 57 49.17 2.45 5.58
CA VAL A 57 47.78 2.00 5.52
C VAL A 57 46.91 3.24 5.73
N ILE A 58 46.21 3.69 4.68
CA ILE A 58 45.24 4.78 4.79
C ILE A 58 43.94 4.16 5.32
N PHE A 59 43.67 4.34 6.61
CA PHE A 59 42.33 4.14 7.16
C PHE A 59 41.48 5.35 6.78
N CYS A 60 40.62 5.18 5.78
CA CYS A 60 39.57 6.17 5.50
C CYS A 60 38.40 5.86 6.43
N SER A 61 38.30 6.55 7.56
CA SER A 61 37.07 6.54 8.36
C SER A 61 35.97 7.23 7.54
N ALA A 62 34.92 6.49 7.18
CA ALA A 62 33.72 7.08 6.61
C ALA A 62 32.94 7.79 7.73
N SER A 63 33.41 8.96 8.15
CA SER A 63 32.65 9.90 8.93
C SER A 63 31.69 10.66 8.01
N SER A 64 30.40 10.56 8.32
CA SER A 64 29.29 11.42 7.87
C SER A 64 29.24 11.76 6.37
N LEU A 65 28.51 10.94 5.63
CA LEU A 65 27.73 11.45 4.50
C LEU A 65 26.26 11.34 4.87
N SER A 66 25.70 12.51 5.22
CA SER A 66 24.28 12.80 5.13
C SER A 66 23.78 12.34 3.77
N THR A 67 23.06 11.22 3.73
CA THR A 67 22.28 10.82 2.56
C THR A 67 20.95 11.57 2.55
N THR A 68 21.02 12.90 2.44
CA THR A 68 19.97 13.65 1.76
C THR A 68 20.15 13.38 0.28
N GLU A 69 19.55 12.30 -0.20
CA GLU A 69 18.81 12.27 -1.46
C GLU A 69 18.32 10.85 -1.76
N LYS A 70 17.01 10.69 -1.67
CA LYS A 70 16.17 10.00 -2.66
C LYS A 70 14.73 10.45 -2.42
N THR A 71 14.40 11.66 -2.88
CA THR A 71 13.03 11.97 -3.29
C THR A 71 12.72 11.14 -4.54
N LYS A 72 12.58 9.83 -4.37
CA LYS A 72 12.10 8.92 -5.41
C LYS A 72 10.58 8.87 -5.30
N ASP A 73 9.94 9.59 -6.23
CA ASP A 73 8.56 9.50 -6.69
C ASP A 73 7.46 9.32 -5.63
N ARG A 74 7.08 10.48 -5.07
CA ARG A 74 5.93 10.71 -4.18
C ARG A 74 4.68 11.01 -5.01
N ALA A 75 4.11 9.99 -5.65
CA ALA A 75 2.81 10.14 -6.30
C ALA A 75 1.73 9.54 -5.42
N VAL A 76 0.98 10.39 -4.71
CA VAL A 76 -0.22 9.98 -4.01
C VAL A 76 -1.29 9.62 -5.05
N THR A 77 -1.78 8.38 -4.99
CA THR A 77 -2.79 7.87 -5.93
C THR A 77 -4.14 7.70 -5.29
N PHE A 78 -5.18 7.99 -6.07
CA PHE A 78 -6.51 7.46 -5.84
C PHE A 78 -6.55 5.93 -6.05
N ARG A 79 -7.05 5.20 -5.04
CA ARG A 79 -7.32 3.77 -5.03
C ARG A 79 -8.84 3.58 -5.00
N PRO A 80 -9.49 3.05 -6.05
CA PRO A 80 -10.95 2.94 -6.07
C PRO A 80 -11.44 1.77 -5.22
N CYS A 81 -12.69 1.80 -4.75
CA CYS A 81 -13.30 0.68 -4.02
C CYS A 81 -14.57 0.14 -4.71
N ILE A 82 -14.86 -1.14 -4.48
CA ILE A 82 -16.08 -1.84 -4.87
C ILE A 82 -16.55 -2.64 -3.65
N ASP A 83 -17.51 -2.09 -2.92
CA ASP A 83 -18.05 -2.76 -1.75
C ASP A 83 -19.28 -3.57 -2.15
N ILE A 84 -19.25 -4.88 -1.87
CA ILE A 84 -20.23 -5.85 -2.31
C ILE A 84 -20.98 -6.38 -1.09
N HIS A 85 -22.31 -6.31 -1.13
CA HIS A 85 -23.17 -6.84 -0.08
C HIS A 85 -24.43 -7.46 -0.71
N GLN A 86 -24.68 -8.73 -0.41
CA GLN A 86 -25.77 -9.54 -0.98
C GLN A 86 -25.81 -9.46 -2.52
N GLY A 87 -24.65 -9.67 -3.16
CA GLY A 87 -24.51 -9.66 -4.61
C GLY A 87 -24.75 -8.31 -5.30
N LYS A 88 -24.74 -7.20 -4.55
CA LYS A 88 -24.85 -5.84 -5.11
C LYS A 88 -23.72 -4.95 -4.66
N VAL A 89 -23.30 -4.03 -5.54
CA VAL A 89 -22.40 -2.94 -5.16
C VAL A 89 -23.18 -1.93 -4.33
N LYS A 90 -22.75 -1.70 -3.09
CA LYS A 90 -23.40 -0.75 -2.17
C LYS A 90 -22.35 0.20 -1.61
N GLN A 91 -22.77 1.37 -1.14
CA GLN A 91 -21.95 2.18 -0.24
C GLN A 91 -22.68 2.27 1.09
N ILE A 92 -22.02 1.84 2.17
CA ILE A 92 -22.62 1.76 3.51
C ILE A 92 -21.97 2.81 4.42
N VAL A 93 -22.73 3.34 5.37
CA VAL A 93 -22.17 4.19 6.43
C VAL A 93 -21.51 3.30 7.47
N GLY A 94 -20.24 3.55 7.78
CA GLY A 94 -19.42 2.59 8.51
C GLY A 94 -20.07 2.07 9.81
N SER A 95 -20.56 2.97 10.64
CA SER A 95 -21.20 2.64 11.93
C SER A 95 -22.50 1.82 11.87
N THR A 96 -23.00 1.42 10.69
CA THR A 96 -24.32 0.78 10.51
C THR A 96 -24.30 -0.68 10.06
N LEU A 97 -23.12 -1.30 9.91
CA LEU A 97 -22.96 -2.74 9.60
C LEU A 97 -23.51 -3.70 10.70
N ALA A 98 -24.15 -3.17 11.74
CA ALA A 98 -24.32 -3.84 13.01
C ALA A 98 -25.32 -5.01 13.06
N ILE A 99 -26.29 -5.17 12.14
CA ILE A 99 -27.48 -6.01 12.46
C ILE A 99 -28.09 -6.79 11.27
N VAL A 100 -27.34 -7.52 10.45
CA VAL A 100 -28.00 -8.26 9.33
C VAL A 100 -27.58 -9.70 9.08
N ASP A 101 -26.50 -10.20 9.69
CA ASP A 101 -26.01 -11.57 9.40
C ASP A 101 -26.04 -12.51 10.61
N ASP A 102 -26.70 -12.16 11.72
CA ASP A 102 -26.82 -13.05 12.89
C ASP A 102 -28.28 -13.54 13.08
N PRO A 103 -28.63 -14.75 12.60
CA PRO A 103 -29.93 -15.35 12.89
C PRO A 103 -30.07 -15.81 14.35
N ALA A 104 -29.05 -15.66 15.20
CA ALA A 104 -29.09 -16.01 16.62
C ALA A 104 -29.30 -14.81 17.56
N SER A 105 -29.48 -13.59 17.05
CA SER A 105 -29.65 -12.39 17.88
C SER A 105 -31.10 -12.05 18.25
N GLU A 106 -32.07 -12.94 18.03
CA GLU A 106 -33.45 -12.72 18.51
C GLU A 106 -33.60 -12.90 20.03
N ASP A 107 -32.66 -13.59 20.70
CA ASP A 107 -32.83 -14.03 22.09
C ASP A 107 -31.89 -13.35 23.12
N SER A 108 -31.33 -12.19 22.83
CA SER A 108 -30.44 -11.50 23.78
C SER A 108 -30.61 -9.98 23.79
N VAL A 109 -31.82 -9.51 24.08
CA VAL A 109 -32.04 -8.11 24.48
C VAL A 109 -32.64 -8.11 25.88
N ASN A 110 -31.80 -8.01 26.90
CA ASN A 110 -32.25 -7.52 28.20
C ASN A 110 -32.51 -6.02 28.04
N GLY A 111 -33.77 -5.65 28.28
CA GLY A 111 -34.33 -4.35 27.99
C GLY A 111 -33.70 -3.22 28.81
N GLU A 112 -33.47 -2.11 28.11
CA GLU A 112 -33.85 -0.74 28.45
C GLU A 112 -33.20 0.15 27.38
N ASP A 113 -33.92 0.36 26.27
CA ASP A 113 -33.77 1.39 25.22
C ASP A 113 -34.20 0.87 23.83
N LEU A 114 -35.44 0.38 23.75
CA LEU A 114 -36.07 0.00 22.48
C LEU A 114 -36.80 1.21 21.87
N ASN A 115 -36.06 2.06 21.17
CA ASN A 115 -36.61 2.95 20.14
C ASN A 115 -35.53 3.45 19.15
N ALA A 116 -34.85 2.52 18.49
CA ALA A 116 -34.15 2.79 17.24
C ALA A 116 -34.13 1.51 16.39
N GLY A 117 -35.03 1.42 15.41
CA GLY A 117 -34.95 0.40 14.36
C GLY A 117 -33.68 0.59 13.55
N SER A 118 -32.61 -0.11 13.92
CA SER A 118 -31.28 0.02 13.33
C SER A 118 -31.18 -0.85 12.07
N SER A 119 -31.73 -0.36 10.98
CA SER A 119 -31.50 -0.87 9.62
C SER A 119 -30.13 -0.41 9.08
N LEU A 120 -29.46 -1.25 8.30
CA LEU A 120 -28.22 -0.91 7.58
C LEU A 120 -28.44 0.39 6.77
N VAL A 121 -27.69 1.46 7.06
CA VAL A 121 -27.81 2.72 6.32
C VAL A 121 -26.92 2.66 5.10
N THR A 122 -27.56 2.45 3.94
CA THR A 122 -26.89 2.52 2.64
C THR A 122 -26.93 3.94 2.11
N ASN A 123 -25.77 4.51 1.82
CA ASN A 123 -25.63 5.74 1.04
C ASN A 123 -26.07 5.51 -0.42
N PHE A 124 -25.86 4.31 -0.95
CA PHE A 124 -26.13 3.98 -2.34
C PHE A 124 -26.25 2.47 -2.56
N VAL A 125 -27.10 2.07 -3.49
CA VAL A 125 -27.15 0.72 -4.05
C VAL A 125 -27.07 0.87 -5.56
N SER A 126 -26.07 0.25 -6.19
CA SER A 126 -25.89 0.35 -7.63
C SER A 126 -26.77 -0.65 -8.37
N GLU A 127 -27.27 -0.23 -9.54
CA GLU A 127 -27.81 -1.13 -10.56
C GLU A 127 -26.69 -1.76 -11.41
N GLN A 128 -25.45 -1.26 -11.29
CA GLN A 128 -24.29 -1.78 -12.01
C GLN A 128 -23.62 -2.91 -11.23
N SER A 129 -23.08 -3.88 -11.97
CA SER A 129 -22.35 -5.02 -11.40
C SER A 129 -20.95 -4.63 -10.88
N ALA A 130 -20.36 -5.48 -10.05
CA ALA A 130 -18.98 -5.28 -9.59
C ALA A 130 -17.98 -5.31 -10.78
N ALA A 131 -18.24 -6.14 -11.80
CA ALA A 131 -17.45 -6.17 -13.03
C ALA A 131 -17.51 -4.86 -13.82
N TYR A 132 -18.66 -4.17 -13.83
CA TYR A 132 -18.78 -2.87 -14.48
C TYR A 132 -17.79 -1.86 -13.89
N PHE A 133 -17.74 -1.74 -12.56
CA PHE A 133 -16.80 -0.85 -11.88
C PHE A 133 -15.35 -1.28 -12.08
N ALA A 134 -15.05 -2.58 -12.00
CA ALA A 134 -13.71 -3.09 -12.28
C ALA A 134 -13.25 -2.75 -13.71
N LYS A 135 -14.13 -2.86 -14.71
CA LYS A 135 -13.87 -2.47 -16.09
C LYS A 135 -13.61 -0.96 -16.23
N LEU A 136 -14.41 -0.14 -15.54
CA LEU A 136 -14.22 1.32 -15.49
C LEU A 136 -12.86 1.68 -14.88
N TYR A 137 -12.47 1.03 -13.78
CA TYR A 137 -11.17 1.29 -13.14
C TYR A 137 -10.00 0.79 -14.00
N LYS A 138 -10.20 -0.32 -14.72
CA LYS A 138 -9.25 -0.82 -15.72
C LYS A 138 -9.05 0.13 -16.88
N SER A 139 -10.11 0.71 -17.45
CA SER A 139 -9.97 1.68 -18.54
C SER A 139 -9.19 2.93 -18.12
N HIS A 140 -9.25 3.30 -16.84
CA HIS A 140 -8.47 4.39 -16.25
C HIS A 140 -7.13 3.94 -15.64
N LYS A 141 -6.75 2.66 -15.79
CA LYS A 141 -5.47 2.11 -15.30
C LYS A 141 -5.24 2.33 -13.81
N LEU A 142 -6.30 2.44 -13.01
CA LEU A 142 -6.23 2.57 -11.56
C LEU A 142 -5.83 1.22 -10.96
N LYS A 143 -4.81 1.16 -10.11
CA LYS A 143 -4.34 -0.08 -9.49
C LYS A 143 -4.40 -0.01 -7.96
N GLY A 144 -4.39 -1.17 -7.31
CA GLY A 144 -4.51 -1.31 -5.86
C GLY A 144 -5.85 -0.81 -5.34
N GLY A 145 -6.89 -0.81 -6.18
CA GLY A 145 -8.25 -0.59 -5.72
C GLY A 145 -8.77 -1.83 -5.00
N HIS A 146 -9.77 -1.67 -4.16
CA HIS A 146 -10.25 -2.71 -3.26
C HIS A 146 -11.60 -3.27 -3.72
N VAL A 147 -11.75 -4.59 -3.69
CA VAL A 147 -13.02 -5.29 -3.78
C VAL A 147 -13.31 -5.85 -2.39
N ILE A 148 -14.30 -5.29 -1.69
CA ILE A 148 -14.61 -5.66 -0.31
C ILE A 148 -15.94 -6.40 -0.27
N ALA A 149 -15.92 -7.70 0.01
CA ALA A 149 -17.12 -8.47 0.28
C ALA A 149 -17.55 -8.27 1.74
N LEU A 150 -18.66 -7.55 1.95
CA LEU A 150 -19.22 -7.22 3.26
C LEU A 150 -20.19 -8.29 3.79
N SER A 151 -20.59 -9.25 2.93
CA SER A 151 -21.41 -10.40 3.29
C SER A 151 -20.79 -11.69 2.74
N LYS A 152 -21.05 -12.83 3.40
CA LYS A 152 -20.45 -14.14 3.09
C LYS A 152 -21.29 -15.01 2.15
N ASP A 153 -22.32 -14.43 1.53
CA ASP A 153 -23.20 -15.17 0.62
C ASP A 153 -22.57 -15.43 -0.75
N GLU A 154 -23.07 -16.47 -1.42
CA GLU A 154 -22.59 -16.90 -2.74
C GLU A 154 -22.72 -15.79 -3.79
N ALA A 155 -23.76 -14.95 -3.72
CA ALA A 155 -23.95 -13.87 -4.69
C ALA A 155 -22.85 -12.80 -4.56
N SER A 156 -22.44 -12.47 -3.34
CA SER A 156 -21.28 -11.61 -3.09
C SER A 156 -19.96 -12.22 -3.57
N GLU A 157 -19.75 -13.53 -3.38
CA GLU A 157 -18.56 -14.22 -3.92
C GLU A 157 -18.55 -14.17 -5.46
N VAL A 158 -19.69 -14.41 -6.10
CA VAL A 158 -19.84 -14.37 -7.56
C VAL A 158 -19.50 -12.98 -8.11
N GLU A 159 -19.99 -11.91 -7.50
CA GLU A 159 -19.66 -10.55 -7.92
C GLU A 159 -18.19 -10.20 -7.69
N ALA A 160 -17.62 -10.62 -6.57
CA ALA A 160 -16.20 -10.44 -6.29
C ALA A 160 -15.33 -11.13 -7.36
N ARG A 161 -15.61 -12.40 -7.66
CA ARG A 161 -14.92 -13.16 -8.71
C ARG A 161 -15.02 -12.47 -10.08
N LYS A 162 -16.20 -11.96 -10.45
CA LYS A 162 -16.37 -11.24 -11.72
C LYS A 162 -15.53 -9.95 -11.77
N ALA A 163 -15.50 -9.17 -10.68
CA ALA A 163 -14.69 -7.95 -10.61
C ALA A 163 -13.18 -8.24 -10.71
N LEU A 164 -12.69 -9.22 -9.96
CA LEU A 164 -11.29 -9.62 -9.98
C LEU A 164 -10.88 -10.16 -11.35
N GLY A 165 -11.74 -10.97 -11.99
CA GLY A 165 -11.49 -11.52 -13.32
C GLY A 165 -11.52 -10.46 -14.44
N GLU A 166 -12.27 -9.38 -14.26
CA GLU A 166 -12.30 -8.26 -15.22
C GLU A 166 -10.98 -7.49 -15.22
N TYR A 167 -10.31 -7.35 -14.07
CA TYR A 167 -9.03 -6.65 -13.94
C TYR A 167 -7.96 -7.45 -13.17
N PRO A 168 -7.43 -8.55 -13.78
CA PRO A 168 -6.41 -9.37 -13.14
C PRO A 168 -5.16 -8.57 -12.76
N GLY A 169 -4.72 -8.69 -11.51
CA GLY A 169 -3.60 -7.95 -10.94
C GLY A 169 -3.84 -6.46 -10.76
N GLY A 170 -5.06 -5.97 -10.98
CA GLY A 170 -5.43 -4.55 -10.82
C GLY A 170 -6.01 -4.22 -9.45
N LEU A 171 -6.81 -5.14 -8.89
CA LEU A 171 -7.55 -4.95 -7.65
C LEU A 171 -7.05 -5.87 -6.54
N GLN A 172 -7.35 -5.52 -5.29
CA GLN A 172 -7.08 -6.28 -4.07
C GLN A 172 -8.42 -6.77 -3.50
N PHE A 173 -8.44 -7.92 -2.83
CA PHE A 173 -9.69 -8.50 -2.31
C PHE A 173 -9.71 -8.56 -0.78
N GLY A 174 -10.77 -8.05 -0.15
CA GLY A 174 -11.04 -8.22 1.27
C GLY A 174 -12.44 -8.78 1.53
N GLY A 175 -12.64 -9.40 2.68
CA GLY A 175 -13.93 -10.00 3.08
C GLY A 175 -13.81 -11.45 3.52
N GLY A 176 -13.55 -11.67 4.81
CA GLY A 176 -13.46 -13.01 5.38
C GLY A 176 -12.26 -13.85 4.90
N VAL A 177 -11.17 -13.19 4.49
CA VAL A 177 -9.93 -13.84 4.07
C VAL A 177 -9.30 -14.63 5.22
N ASN A 178 -8.92 -15.87 4.94
CA ASN A 178 -8.21 -16.78 5.83
C ASN A 178 -7.28 -17.71 5.00
N PRO A 179 -6.37 -18.48 5.63
CA PRO A 179 -5.47 -19.38 4.92
C PRO A 179 -6.18 -20.41 4.03
N GLU A 180 -7.41 -20.78 4.36
CA GLU A 180 -8.18 -21.78 3.63
C GLU A 180 -8.80 -21.24 2.33
N ASN A 181 -8.97 -19.92 2.19
CA ASN A 181 -9.61 -19.31 1.02
C ASN A 181 -8.74 -18.28 0.28
N ALA A 182 -7.61 -17.84 0.84
CA ALA A 182 -6.84 -16.72 0.31
C ALA A 182 -6.32 -16.98 -1.12
N GLU A 183 -5.76 -18.16 -1.38
CA GLU A 183 -5.22 -18.52 -2.70
C GLU A 183 -6.27 -18.42 -3.82
N ARG A 184 -7.50 -18.85 -3.52
CA ARG A 184 -8.62 -18.80 -4.48
C ARG A 184 -8.90 -17.39 -5.00
N TYR A 185 -8.79 -16.36 -4.14
CA TYR A 185 -9.00 -14.97 -4.57
C TYR A 185 -7.85 -14.43 -5.41
N LEU A 186 -6.62 -14.88 -5.16
CA LEU A 186 -5.48 -14.60 -6.04
C LEU A 186 -5.68 -15.26 -7.41
N GLU A 187 -6.16 -16.51 -7.45
CA GLU A 187 -6.50 -17.21 -8.69
C GLU A 187 -7.63 -16.53 -9.48
N TYR A 188 -8.60 -15.94 -8.78
CA TYR A 188 -9.65 -15.11 -9.40
C TYR A 188 -9.11 -13.81 -10.02
N GLY A 189 -7.87 -13.43 -9.73
CA GLY A 189 -7.20 -12.27 -10.33
C GLY A 189 -6.88 -11.15 -9.35
N ALA A 190 -7.08 -11.34 -8.03
CA ALA A 190 -6.63 -10.36 -7.06
C ALA A 190 -5.10 -10.22 -7.10
N SER A 191 -4.61 -8.99 -7.06
CA SER A 191 -3.19 -8.69 -6.87
C SER A 191 -2.73 -9.05 -5.45
N HIS A 192 -3.59 -8.78 -4.46
CA HIS A 192 -3.37 -9.03 -3.05
C HIS A 192 -4.67 -9.46 -2.39
N VAL A 193 -4.56 -10.10 -1.23
CA VAL A 193 -5.67 -10.29 -0.30
C VAL A 193 -5.51 -9.37 0.90
N ILE A 194 -6.63 -8.84 1.38
CA ILE A 194 -6.76 -7.90 2.49
C ILE A 194 -7.32 -8.67 3.69
N VAL A 195 -6.64 -8.58 4.84
CA VAL A 195 -7.07 -9.23 6.07
C VAL A 195 -7.14 -8.24 7.24
N THR A 196 -8.20 -8.39 8.03
CA THR A 196 -8.47 -7.60 9.25
C THR A 196 -8.69 -8.57 10.42
N SER A 197 -9.92 -9.04 10.62
CA SER A 197 -10.34 -9.74 11.84
C SER A 197 -9.73 -11.12 12.05
N TYR A 198 -9.29 -11.82 10.99
CA TYR A 198 -8.70 -13.16 11.14
C TYR A 198 -7.44 -13.13 12.01
N ILE A 199 -6.60 -12.10 11.87
CA ILE A 199 -5.35 -11.96 12.61
C ILE A 199 -5.53 -11.39 14.02
N PHE A 200 -6.78 -11.24 14.49
CA PHE A 200 -7.08 -10.85 15.86
C PHE A 200 -7.79 -11.98 16.60
N SER A 201 -7.40 -12.20 17.86
CA SER A 201 -7.98 -13.18 18.77
C SER A 201 -8.27 -12.49 20.10
N GLN A 202 -9.54 -12.45 20.51
CA GLN A 202 -9.98 -11.82 21.78
C GLN A 202 -9.62 -10.33 21.94
N GLY A 203 -9.31 -9.63 20.84
CA GLY A 203 -8.87 -8.23 20.85
C GLY A 203 -7.36 -8.06 20.87
N GLU A 204 -6.58 -9.13 20.75
CA GLU A 204 -5.13 -9.10 20.61
C GLU A 204 -4.70 -9.52 19.21
N LEU A 205 -3.56 -9.02 18.76
CA LEU A 205 -2.92 -9.49 17.53
C LEU A 205 -2.46 -10.94 17.72
N ASP A 206 -2.90 -11.82 16.83
CA ASP A 206 -2.55 -13.23 16.78
C ASP A 206 -1.43 -13.45 15.75
N LEU A 207 -0.18 -13.42 16.22
CA LEU A 207 1.00 -13.55 15.36
C LEU A 207 1.09 -14.92 14.68
N GLU A 208 0.61 -15.99 15.32
CA GLU A 208 0.60 -17.32 14.72
C GLU A 208 -0.32 -17.37 13.50
N LYS A 209 -1.52 -16.79 13.61
CA LYS A 209 -2.44 -16.64 12.48
C LYS A 209 -1.87 -15.77 11.37
N LEU A 210 -1.24 -14.64 11.71
CA LEU A 210 -0.58 -13.78 10.73
C LEU A 210 0.52 -14.53 9.98
N GLN A 211 1.40 -15.25 10.69
CA GLN A 211 2.45 -16.07 10.08
C GLN A 211 1.90 -17.18 9.20
N LYS A 212 0.79 -17.82 9.59
CA LYS A 212 0.11 -18.82 8.77
C LYS A 212 -0.38 -18.20 7.45
N LEU A 213 -0.97 -17.01 7.48
CA LEU A 213 -1.37 -16.29 6.27
C LEU A 213 -0.17 -15.93 5.39
N VAL A 214 0.90 -15.39 5.97
CA VAL A 214 2.12 -15.06 5.22
C VAL A 214 2.72 -16.29 4.55
N THR A 215 2.67 -17.45 5.21
CA THR A 215 3.16 -18.72 4.64
C THR A 215 2.37 -19.14 3.40
N VAL A 216 1.04 -18.94 3.40
CA VAL A 216 0.16 -19.32 2.29
C VAL A 216 0.21 -18.29 1.16
N VAL A 217 0.12 -17.01 1.49
CA VAL A 217 -0.09 -15.92 0.52
C VAL A 217 1.21 -15.32 0.01
N GLY A 218 2.24 -15.31 0.84
CA GLY A 218 3.43 -14.46 0.66
C GLY A 218 3.18 -13.04 1.15
N LYS A 219 4.19 -12.44 1.78
CA LYS A 219 4.15 -11.05 2.25
C LYS A 219 3.78 -10.07 1.13
N ASP A 220 4.35 -10.27 -0.06
CA ASP A 220 4.23 -9.45 -1.27
C ASP A 220 2.82 -9.46 -1.90
N LYS A 221 1.89 -10.22 -1.31
CA LYS A 221 0.48 -10.29 -1.73
C LYS A 221 -0.49 -10.11 -0.56
N LEU A 222 0.00 -9.69 0.59
CA LEU A 222 -0.80 -9.50 1.80
C LEU A 222 -0.95 -8.01 2.12
N VAL A 223 -2.19 -7.57 2.29
CA VAL A 223 -2.55 -6.25 2.81
C VAL A 223 -3.17 -6.42 4.18
N LEU A 224 -2.71 -5.63 5.15
CA LEU A 224 -3.33 -5.59 6.47
C LEU A 224 -4.26 -4.40 6.54
N ASP A 225 -5.54 -4.67 6.78
CA ASP A 225 -6.52 -3.63 7.07
C ASP A 225 -6.56 -3.34 8.57
N LEU A 226 -6.28 -2.09 8.92
CA LEU A 226 -6.27 -1.54 10.26
C LEU A 226 -7.41 -0.51 10.35
N SER A 227 -8.59 -0.99 10.70
CA SER A 227 -9.73 -0.10 10.95
C SER A 227 -9.55 0.61 12.29
N CYS A 228 -9.41 1.93 12.28
CA CYS A 228 -8.98 2.71 13.44
C CYS A 228 -10.12 3.55 14.04
N ARG A 229 -10.18 3.58 15.38
CA ARG A 229 -10.96 4.56 16.15
C ARG A 229 -10.10 5.23 17.19
N LYS A 230 -10.38 6.51 17.46
CA LYS A 230 -9.64 7.27 18.47
C LYS A 230 -10.27 7.06 19.85
N LYS A 231 -9.45 6.72 20.84
CA LYS A 231 -9.84 6.62 22.25
C LYS A 231 -8.69 7.11 23.12
N ASP A 232 -8.98 7.98 24.09
CA ASP A 232 -8.02 8.49 25.06
C ASP A 232 -6.72 9.06 24.42
N GLY A 233 -6.86 9.73 23.26
CA GLY A 233 -5.75 10.34 22.55
C GLY A 233 -4.94 9.40 21.65
N GLN A 234 -5.30 8.11 21.57
CA GLN A 234 -4.60 7.11 20.76
C GLN A 234 -5.55 6.45 19.76
N TYR A 235 -5.01 5.95 18.65
CA TYR A 235 -5.76 5.15 17.69
C TYR A 235 -5.63 3.67 18.02
N PHE A 236 -6.77 2.99 18.07
CA PHE A 236 -6.85 1.55 18.28
C PHE A 236 -7.48 0.88 17.07
N VAL A 237 -6.99 -0.32 16.75
CA VAL A 237 -7.70 -1.16 15.77
C VAL A 237 -9.03 -1.62 16.38
N VAL A 238 -10.08 -1.56 15.59
CA VAL A 238 -11.40 -2.07 15.94
C VAL A 238 -11.77 -3.23 15.02
N THR A 239 -12.25 -4.31 15.62
CA THR A 239 -12.67 -5.53 14.93
C THR A 239 -14.18 -5.71 15.04
N ASP A 240 -14.69 -6.82 14.50
CA ASP A 240 -16.10 -7.20 14.56
C ASP A 240 -17.03 -6.10 14.03
N ARG A 241 -16.82 -5.71 12.76
CA ARG A 241 -17.58 -4.64 12.09
C ARG A 241 -17.49 -3.31 12.87
N TRP A 242 -16.28 -3.01 13.35
CA TRP A 242 -15.93 -1.78 14.08
C TRP A 242 -16.57 -1.60 15.46
N GLN A 243 -17.11 -2.69 16.03
CA GLN A 243 -17.80 -2.66 17.32
C GLN A 243 -16.85 -2.90 18.49
N ARG A 244 -15.84 -3.76 18.31
CA ARG A 244 -14.95 -4.19 19.39
C ARG A 244 -13.61 -3.50 19.28
N PHE A 245 -13.26 -2.68 20.28
CA PHE A 245 -11.88 -2.21 20.45
C PHE A 245 -10.96 -3.40 20.72
N SER A 246 -9.88 -3.48 19.95
CA SER A 246 -8.72 -4.30 20.29
C SER A 246 -7.84 -3.53 21.29
N ASN A 247 -6.86 -4.21 21.88
CA ASN A 247 -5.80 -3.59 22.65
C ASN A 247 -4.62 -3.14 21.76
N PHE A 248 -4.76 -3.27 20.43
CA PHE A 248 -3.72 -2.94 19.48
C PHE A 248 -3.76 -1.46 19.12
N VAL A 249 -2.79 -0.72 19.64
CA VAL A 249 -2.57 0.70 19.33
C VAL A 249 -1.88 0.83 17.97
N VAL A 250 -2.34 1.75 17.14
CA VAL A 250 -1.67 2.10 15.88
C VAL A 250 -0.70 3.24 16.13
N ASN A 251 0.60 2.94 16.03
CA ASN A 251 1.70 3.87 16.23
C ASN A 251 2.93 3.42 15.41
N LYS A 252 4.06 4.12 15.58
CA LYS A 252 5.30 3.78 14.87
C LYS A 252 5.75 2.34 15.06
N ASP A 253 5.93 1.90 16.29
CA ASP A 253 6.54 0.59 16.59
C ASP A 253 5.65 -0.55 16.09
N THR A 254 4.33 -0.41 16.23
CA THR A 254 3.35 -1.40 15.76
C THR A 254 3.23 -1.45 14.24
N LEU A 255 3.28 -0.30 13.56
CA LEU A 255 3.34 -0.25 12.08
C LEU A 255 4.67 -0.82 11.56
N GLU A 256 5.80 -0.54 12.22
CA GLU A 256 7.11 -1.13 11.90
C GLU A 256 7.10 -2.65 12.05
N GLU A 257 6.49 -3.18 13.11
CA GLU A 257 6.36 -4.62 13.31
C GLU A 257 5.46 -5.26 12.25
N LEU A 258 4.25 -4.74 12.04
CA LEU A 258 3.31 -5.29 11.05
C LEU A 258 3.85 -5.20 9.62
N GLY A 259 4.62 -4.15 9.31
CA GLY A 259 5.25 -3.95 8.01
C GLY A 259 6.25 -5.05 7.64
N LYS A 260 6.64 -5.91 8.59
CA LYS A 260 7.45 -7.11 8.31
C LYS A 260 6.65 -8.20 7.62
N TYR A 261 5.33 -8.22 7.74
CA TYR A 261 4.45 -9.30 7.30
C TYR A 261 3.56 -8.94 6.09
N ALA A 262 3.47 -7.66 5.72
CA ALA A 262 2.57 -7.18 4.66
C ALA A 262 3.30 -6.35 3.59
N ASP A 263 2.71 -6.27 2.40
CA ASP A 263 3.16 -5.40 1.31
C ASP A 263 2.59 -3.99 1.41
N GLU A 264 1.34 -3.86 1.88
CA GLU A 264 0.63 -2.59 2.03
C GLU A 264 -0.29 -2.59 3.26
N PHE A 265 -0.56 -1.40 3.80
CA PHE A 265 -1.62 -1.17 4.77
C PHE A 265 -2.85 -0.53 4.12
N LEU A 266 -4.03 -0.99 4.52
CA LEU A 266 -5.29 -0.29 4.30
C LEU A 266 -5.78 0.23 5.66
N VAL A 267 -6.05 1.51 5.80
CA VAL A 267 -6.41 2.11 7.09
C VAL A 267 -7.72 2.85 6.98
N HIS A 268 -8.73 2.36 7.70
CA HIS A 268 -10.05 2.97 7.74
C HIS A 268 -10.18 3.94 8.92
N GLY A 269 -10.55 5.19 8.66
CA GLY A 269 -10.92 6.17 9.68
C GLY A 269 -12.38 6.02 10.08
N VAL A 270 -12.69 5.04 10.95
CA VAL A 270 -14.07 4.60 11.22
C VAL A 270 -14.98 5.72 11.70
N ASP A 271 -14.46 6.65 12.50
CA ASP A 271 -15.28 7.73 13.06
C ASP A 271 -15.77 8.73 12.00
N VAL A 272 -15.15 8.77 10.80
CA VAL A 272 -15.55 9.64 9.66
C VAL A 272 -16.00 8.85 8.42
N GLU A 273 -15.82 7.53 8.39
CA GLU A 273 -16.09 6.69 7.23
C GLU A 273 -17.57 6.66 6.82
N GLY A 274 -17.82 6.93 5.54
CA GLY A 274 -19.16 6.95 4.95
C GLY A 274 -20.05 8.12 5.42
N LYS A 275 -19.57 8.98 6.33
CA LYS A 275 -20.32 10.12 6.89
C LYS A 275 -20.19 11.40 6.05
N ARG A 276 -19.19 11.49 5.16
CA ARG A 276 -18.87 12.69 4.35
C ARG A 276 -18.69 13.95 5.21
N LEU A 277 -18.00 13.83 6.35
CA LEU A 277 -17.78 14.92 7.33
C LEU A 277 -16.35 15.51 7.30
N GLY A 278 -15.54 15.13 6.31
CA GLY A 278 -14.12 15.48 6.25
C GLY A 278 -13.24 14.35 6.76
N VAL A 279 -11.94 14.46 6.48
CA VAL A 279 -10.93 13.42 6.76
C VAL A 279 -10.41 13.50 8.19
N ASP A 280 -9.96 12.37 8.71
CA ASP A 280 -9.21 12.32 9.97
C ASP A 280 -7.74 12.68 9.71
N GLU A 281 -7.45 13.98 9.74
CA GLU A 281 -6.12 14.52 9.45
C GLU A 281 -5.02 13.99 10.38
N GLU A 282 -5.34 13.77 11.66
CA GLU A 282 -4.37 13.28 12.64
C GLU A 282 -3.99 11.84 12.37
N LEU A 283 -4.96 10.99 12.01
CA LEU A 283 -4.69 9.63 11.57
C LEU A 283 -3.84 9.63 10.28
N VAL A 284 -4.20 10.45 9.28
CA VAL A 284 -3.43 10.54 8.03
C VAL A 284 -1.97 10.99 8.29
N ARG A 285 -1.77 11.94 9.21
CA ARG A 285 -0.44 12.40 9.63
C ARG A 285 0.36 11.30 10.30
N LEU A 286 -0.25 10.58 11.23
CA LEU A 286 0.36 9.42 11.90
C LEU A 286 0.85 8.39 10.87
N LEU A 287 0.05 8.09 9.84
CA LEU A 287 0.42 7.15 8.78
C LEU A 287 1.55 7.66 7.90
N GLY A 288 1.50 8.94 7.47
CA GLY A 288 2.53 9.55 6.63
C GLY A 288 3.90 9.66 7.30
N GLU A 289 3.91 9.85 8.62
CA GLU A 289 5.13 9.91 9.41
C GLU A 289 5.74 8.55 9.68
N ASN A 290 4.90 7.53 9.91
CA ASN A 290 5.35 6.29 10.56
C ASN A 290 5.21 5.01 9.73
N SER A 291 4.45 4.99 8.63
CA SER A 291 4.27 3.76 7.86
C SER A 291 5.58 3.35 7.15
N PRO A 292 6.12 2.13 7.39
CA PRO A 292 7.33 1.64 6.73
C PRO A 292 7.08 1.11 5.30
N ILE A 293 5.81 0.85 4.96
CA ILE A 293 5.35 0.29 3.69
C ILE A 293 4.25 1.19 3.10
N PRO A 294 3.86 1.03 1.82
CA PRO A 294 2.73 1.74 1.25
C PRO A 294 1.49 1.68 2.14
N VAL A 295 0.73 2.77 2.19
CA VAL A 295 -0.49 2.87 3.00
C VAL A 295 -1.57 3.62 2.23
N THR A 296 -2.77 3.07 2.27
CA THR A 296 -3.98 3.68 1.72
C THR A 296 -4.94 4.05 2.85
N TYR A 297 -5.33 5.31 2.92
CA TYR A 297 -6.35 5.81 3.83
C TYR A 297 -7.74 5.75 3.18
N ALA A 298 -8.73 5.26 3.93
CA ALA A 298 -10.13 5.20 3.55
C ALA A 298 -11.01 5.83 4.64
N GLY A 299 -11.77 6.87 4.29
CA GLY A 299 -12.74 7.48 5.20
C GLY A 299 -12.92 8.98 5.01
N GLY A 300 -14.12 9.49 5.30
CA GLY A 300 -14.35 10.92 5.52
C GLY A 300 -14.40 11.86 4.30
N VAL A 301 -13.76 11.51 3.17
CA VAL A 301 -13.66 12.38 1.98
C VAL A 301 -15.03 12.86 1.51
N SER A 302 -15.22 14.18 1.56
CA SER A 302 -16.47 14.90 1.30
C SER A 302 -16.34 15.95 0.19
N SER A 303 -15.10 16.38 -0.11
CA SER A 303 -14.80 17.35 -1.16
C SER A 303 -13.41 17.12 -1.76
N MET A 304 -13.13 17.73 -2.92
CA MET A 304 -11.80 17.71 -3.52
C MET A 304 -10.71 18.32 -2.62
N LYS A 305 -11.07 19.25 -1.71
CA LYS A 305 -10.12 19.86 -0.76
C LYS A 305 -9.59 18.84 0.23
N ASP A 306 -10.38 17.82 0.59
CA ASP A 306 -9.95 16.76 1.49
C ASP A 306 -8.79 15.95 0.90
N LEU A 307 -8.69 15.85 -0.44
CA LEU A 307 -7.57 15.19 -1.11
C LEU A 307 -6.27 15.98 -0.94
N ASP A 308 -6.34 17.32 -0.94
CA ASP A 308 -5.18 18.18 -0.68
C ASP A 308 -4.74 18.06 0.79
N VAL A 309 -5.71 18.03 1.73
CA VAL A 309 -5.44 17.78 3.15
C VAL A 309 -4.74 16.44 3.36
N ILE A 310 -5.16 15.38 2.66
CA ILE A 310 -4.52 14.06 2.75
C ILE A 310 -3.07 14.12 2.25
N ILE A 311 -2.80 14.81 1.13
CA ILE A 311 -1.43 14.96 0.62
C ILE A 311 -0.55 15.68 1.65
N GLU A 312 -1.04 16.79 2.19
CA GLU A 312 -0.29 17.62 3.14
C GLU A 312 -0.03 16.87 4.45
N ALA A 313 -1.08 16.38 5.11
CA ALA A 313 -0.97 15.64 6.36
C ALA A 313 -0.14 14.37 6.19
N GLY A 314 -0.35 13.63 5.11
CA GLY A 314 0.35 12.38 4.81
C GLY A 314 1.78 12.56 4.27
N GLY A 315 2.28 13.80 4.15
CA GLY A 315 3.62 14.09 3.64
C GLY A 315 3.89 13.54 2.24
N GLY A 316 2.84 13.43 1.41
CA GLY A 316 2.85 12.85 0.07
C GLY A 316 3.07 11.33 0.02
N LYS A 317 2.80 10.59 1.10
CA LYS A 317 3.04 9.13 1.19
C LYS A 317 1.79 8.28 1.40
N VAL A 318 0.65 8.91 1.68
CA VAL A 318 -0.60 8.21 1.99
C VAL A 318 -1.52 8.25 0.76
N HIS A 319 -1.81 7.10 0.19
CA HIS A 319 -2.81 6.96 -0.87
C HIS A 319 -4.23 7.15 -0.31
N VAL A 320 -5.21 7.34 -1.19
CA VAL A 320 -6.59 7.64 -0.76
C VAL A 320 -7.61 6.78 -1.47
N THR A 321 -8.59 6.30 -0.72
CA THR A 321 -9.83 5.72 -1.24
C THR A 321 -10.98 6.70 -1.04
N VAL A 322 -11.78 6.91 -2.09
CA VAL A 322 -13.01 7.70 -2.06
C VAL A 322 -14.15 6.78 -2.50
N GLY A 323 -15.04 6.47 -1.57
CA GLY A 323 -16.23 5.66 -1.81
C GLY A 323 -17.45 6.55 -1.98
N SER A 324 -18.30 6.61 -0.96
CA SER A 324 -19.61 7.28 -1.01
C SER A 324 -19.56 8.75 -1.40
N GLY A 325 -18.43 9.46 -1.30
CA GLY A 325 -18.29 10.83 -1.78
C GLY A 325 -18.43 10.99 -3.31
N LEU A 326 -18.17 9.93 -4.08
CA LEU A 326 -18.18 9.97 -5.55
C LEU A 326 -19.59 9.95 -6.15
N ASP A 327 -19.81 10.72 -7.22
CA ASP A 327 -21.04 10.75 -8.01
C ASP A 327 -21.44 9.40 -8.62
N ILE A 328 -20.46 8.58 -9.02
CA ILE A 328 -20.69 7.19 -9.47
C ILE A 328 -21.29 6.28 -8.38
N PHE A 329 -21.29 6.76 -7.13
CA PHE A 329 -21.93 6.15 -5.97
C PHE A 329 -22.94 7.10 -5.26
N GLY A 330 -23.54 8.04 -5.99
CA GLY A 330 -24.56 8.94 -5.44
C GLY A 330 -24.02 10.04 -4.51
N GLY A 331 -22.73 10.31 -4.57
CA GLY A 331 -22.08 11.44 -3.91
C GLY A 331 -22.06 12.71 -4.77
N SER A 332 -21.45 13.76 -4.24
CA SER A 332 -21.36 15.08 -4.89
C SER A 332 -20.02 15.35 -5.55
N ILE A 333 -19.01 14.52 -5.31
CA ILE A 333 -17.67 14.68 -5.89
C ILE A 333 -17.66 14.03 -7.27
N PRO A 334 -17.39 14.78 -8.36
CA PRO A 334 -17.30 14.19 -9.69
C PRO A 334 -16.14 13.20 -9.77
N TYR A 335 -16.40 11.97 -10.22
CA TYR A 335 -15.36 10.96 -10.44
C TYR A 335 -14.28 11.43 -11.41
N SER A 336 -14.65 12.23 -12.42
CA SER A 336 -13.72 12.87 -13.35
C SER A 336 -12.70 13.78 -12.65
N ASP A 337 -13.11 14.48 -11.60
CA ASP A 337 -12.24 15.43 -10.91
C ASP A 337 -11.20 14.67 -10.07
N VAL A 338 -11.60 13.56 -9.44
CA VAL A 338 -10.70 12.66 -8.73
C VAL A 338 -9.71 11.98 -9.69
N LEU A 339 -10.16 11.60 -10.90
CA LEU A 339 -9.27 11.08 -11.94
C LEU A 339 -8.24 12.11 -12.40
N ASN A 340 -8.68 13.35 -12.68
CA ASN A 340 -7.78 14.43 -13.09
C ASN A 340 -6.74 14.73 -11.99
N TRP A 341 -7.18 14.75 -10.74
CA TRP A 341 -6.30 14.86 -9.58
C TRP A 341 -5.29 13.70 -9.51
N HIS A 342 -5.74 12.46 -9.70
CA HIS A 342 -4.87 11.27 -9.72
C HIS A 342 -3.79 11.38 -10.81
N TYR A 343 -4.16 11.73 -12.05
CA TYR A 343 -3.19 11.80 -13.14
C TYR A 343 -2.19 12.95 -12.96
N LYS A 344 -2.68 14.12 -12.50
CA LYS A 344 -1.82 15.26 -12.15
C LYS A 344 -0.76 14.87 -11.12
N ASN A 345 -1.15 14.12 -10.08
CA ASN A 345 -0.21 13.64 -9.06
C ASN A 345 0.75 12.56 -9.56
N MET A 346 0.33 11.75 -10.53
CA MET A 346 1.18 10.76 -11.21
C MET A 346 2.13 11.38 -12.24
N GLY A 347 2.13 12.70 -12.41
CA GLY A 347 2.93 13.38 -13.44
C GLY A 347 2.47 13.09 -14.87
N LYS A 348 1.26 12.54 -15.04
CA LYS A 348 0.65 12.27 -16.35
C LYS A 348 -0.34 13.39 -16.64
N LYS A 349 -0.06 14.21 -17.64
CA LYS A 349 -1.06 15.11 -18.23
C LYS A 349 -1.77 14.38 -19.37
N ASP A 350 -3.10 14.43 -19.30
CA ASP A 350 -4.14 14.13 -20.28
C ASP A 350 -3.90 13.01 -21.30
#